data_AF-A0A174VQL4-F1
#
_entry.id   AF-A0A174VQL4-F1
#
_cell.length_a   1.000
_cell.length_b   1.000
_cell.length_c   1.000
_cell.angle_alpha   90.00
_cell.angle_beta   90.00
_cell.angle_gamma   90.00
#
_symmetry.space_group_name_H-M   'P 1'
#
loop_
_entity.id
_entity.type
_entity.pdbx_description
1 polymer ?
#
loop_
_entity_poly.entity_id
_entity_poly.type
_entity_poly.pdbx_seq_one_letter_code
_entity_poly.pdbx_strand_id
1 'polypeptide(L)'
;MYIQKIHIENFRLLKNVDIVLDKSLTLIVGKNNTGKTSVAHLLQSIINEKKNLSFNDYPLECRKQLYEALEKYWAGQLKNTEIKNQIEETKV
;
A
#
# COMPACT_ATOMS: atom_id res chain seq x y z
N MET A 1 18.00 1.26 -16.26
CA MET A 1 16.61 1.53 -15.80
C MET A 1 16.64 2.79 -14.94
N TYR A 2 15.72 3.73 -15.12
CA TYR A 2 15.57 4.91 -14.27
C TYR A 2 14.10 5.02 -13.83
N ILE A 3 13.86 4.94 -12.53
CA ILE A 3 12.53 5.15 -11.94
C ILE A 3 12.45 6.64 -11.61
N GLN A 4 11.59 7.39 -12.29
CA GLN A 4 11.47 8.84 -12.08
C GLN A 4 10.52 9.19 -10.93
N LYS A 5 9.41 8.46 -10.82
CA LYS A 5 8.36 8.72 -9.84
C LYS A 5 7.72 7.41 -9.42
N ILE A 6 7.34 7.33 -8.15
CA ILE A 6 6.52 6.24 -7.59
C ILE A 6 5.32 6.88 -6.92
N HIS A 7 4.14 6.33 -7.21
CA HIS A 7 2.89 6.69 -6.56
C HIS A 7 2.46 5.53 -5.66
N ILE A 8 2.18 5.79 -4.40
CA ILE A 8 1.88 4.76 -3.40
C ILE A 8 0.53 5.06 -2.76
N GLU A 9 -0.43 4.15 -2.95
CA GLU A 9 -1.72 4.14 -2.28
C GLU A 9 -1.78 2.98 -1.28
N ASN A 10 -2.21 3.26 -0.05
CA ASN A 10 -2.54 2.27 0.97
C ASN A 10 -1.50 1.16 1.17
N PHE A 11 -0.23 1.51 1.36
CA PHE A 11 0.84 0.57 1.72
C PHE A 11 1.41 0.90 3.09
N ARG A 12 1.08 0.09 4.11
CA ARG A 12 1.48 0.31 5.51
C ARG A 12 1.08 1.72 5.98
N LEU A 13 2.06 2.58 6.27
CA LEU A 13 1.84 3.98 6.68
C LEU A 13 1.80 4.96 5.49
N LEU A 14 2.09 4.50 4.28
CA LEU A 14 2.10 5.30 3.05
C LEU A 14 0.70 5.24 2.42
N LYS A 15 -0.06 6.32 2.57
CA LYS A 15 -1.49 6.34 2.25
C LYS A 15 -1.83 6.80 0.85
N ASN A 16 -1.25 7.94 0.47
CA ASN A 16 -1.33 8.53 -0.84
C ASN A 16 -0.09 9.41 -0.96
N VAL A 17 1.00 8.82 -1.44
CA VAL A 17 2.33 9.44 -1.42
C VAL A 17 2.94 9.38 -2.80
N ASP A 18 3.38 10.55 -3.27
CA ASP A 18 4.21 10.69 -4.46
C ASP A 18 5.67 10.84 -4.06
N ILE A 19 6.53 10.00 -4.62
CA ILE A 19 7.99 10.08 -4.43
C ILE A 19 8.65 10.31 -5.78
N VAL A 20 9.29 11.46 -5.94
CA VAL A 20 10.11 11.77 -7.12
C VAL A 20 11.55 11.40 -6.80
N LEU A 21 12.19 10.65 -7.70
CA LEU A 21 13.54 10.14 -7.54
C LEU A 21 14.50 10.90 -8.47
N ASP A 22 15.57 11.42 -7.89
CA ASP A 22 16.64 12.07 -8.64
C ASP A 22 17.44 11.06 -9.48
N LYS A 23 18.01 11.53 -10.60
CA LYS A 23 18.82 10.69 -11.50
C LYS A 23 20.16 10.27 -10.88
N SER A 24 20.71 11.05 -9.97
CA SER A 24 22.02 10.82 -9.37
C SER A 24 21.92 10.16 -7.98
N LEU A 25 21.20 10.79 -7.05
CA LEU A 25 21.08 10.33 -5.68
C LEU A 25 19.79 10.85 -5.05
N THR A 26 18.97 9.94 -4.53
CA THR A 26 17.83 10.29 -3.66
C THR A 26 18.14 9.87 -2.23
N LEU A 27 18.10 10.82 -1.29
CA LEU A 27 18.28 10.55 0.13
C LEU A 27 16.93 10.60 0.87
N ILE A 28 16.55 9.49 1.50
CA ILE A 28 15.30 9.37 2.28
C ILE A 28 15.61 9.45 3.78
N VAL A 29 15.23 10.54 4.44
CA VAL A 29 15.42 10.77 5.88
C VAL A 29 14.10 11.02 6.62
N GLY A 30 14.10 10.87 7.94
CA GLY A 30 12.92 11.08 8.79
C GLY A 30 12.99 10.29 10.09
N LYS A 31 12.02 10.48 10.99
CA LYS A 31 11.92 9.73 12.26
C LYS A 31 11.75 8.22 12.04
N ASN A 32 12.04 7.42 13.05
CA ASN A 32 11.75 5.98 12.99
C ASN A 32 10.26 5.74 12.74
N ASN A 33 9.97 4.65 12.02
CA ASN A 33 8.59 4.25 11.70
C ASN A 33 7.79 5.25 10.84
N THR A 34 8.44 6.02 9.96
CA THR A 34 7.76 6.95 9.02
C THR A 34 7.72 6.45 7.58
N GLY A 35 7.83 5.13 7.38
CA GLY A 35 7.72 4.52 6.04
C GLY A 35 9.00 4.42 5.23
N LYS A 36 10.18 4.83 5.74
CA LYS A 36 11.46 4.72 5.01
C LYS A 36 11.78 3.29 4.56
N THR A 37 11.74 2.34 5.49
CA THR A 37 11.94 0.91 5.18
C THR A 37 10.84 0.36 4.28
N SER A 38 9.62 0.90 4.39
CA SER A 38 8.49 0.54 3.52
C SER A 38 8.75 0.96 2.07
N VAL A 39 9.26 2.18 1.83
CA VAL A 39 9.67 2.64 0.50
C VAL A 39 10.80 1.78 -0.06
N ALA A 40 11.82 1.48 0.75
CA ALA A 40 12.93 0.62 0.31
C ALA A 40 12.46 -0.79 -0.06
N HIS A 41 11.52 -1.36 0.70
CA HIS A 41 10.90 -2.66 0.38
C HIS A 41 10.11 -2.62 -0.93
N LEU A 42 9.30 -1.58 -1.16
CA LEU A 42 8.57 -1.42 -2.43
C LEU A 42 9.51 -1.28 -3.62
N LEU A 43 10.55 -0.45 -3.50
CA LEU A 43 11.57 -0.32 -4.52
C LEU A 43 12.21 -1.67 -4.86
N GLN A 44 12.55 -2.46 -3.84
CA GLN A 44 13.11 -3.80 -4.03
C GLN A 44 12.11 -4.74 -4.72
N SER A 45 10.82 -4.71 -4.35
CA SER A 45 9.76 -5.49 -5.00
C SER A 45 9.57 -5.13 -6.47
N ILE A 46 9.60 -3.84 -6.82
CA ILE A 46 9.48 -3.35 -8.20
C ILE A 46 10.68 -3.79 -9.04
N ILE A 47 11.90 -3.59 -8.53
CA ILE A 47 13.14 -3.95 -9.24
C ILE A 47 13.23 -5.46 -9.48
N ASN A 48 12.78 -6.27 -8.52
CA ASN A 48 12.83 -7.73 -8.62
C ASN A 48 11.62 -8.34 -9.35
N GLU A 49 10.68 -7.54 -9.84
CA GLU A 49 9.42 -7.97 -10.47
C GLU A 49 8.57 -8.91 -9.57
N LYS A 50 8.77 -8.84 -8.25
CA LYS A 50 8.05 -9.64 -7.26
C LYS A 50 6.98 -8.78 -6.60
N LYS A 51 5.76 -8.83 -7.14
CA LYS A 51 4.57 -8.15 -6.60
C LYS A 51 3.88 -8.95 -5.48
N ASN A 52 4.65 -9.47 -4.53
CA ASN A 52 4.07 -10.20 -3.41
C ASN A 52 3.70 -9.22 -2.30
N LEU A 53 2.48 -8.68 -2.37
CA LEU A 53 1.88 -7.96 -1.26
C LEU A 53 1.41 -8.96 -0.21
N SER A 54 1.76 -8.72 1.05
CA SER A 54 1.21 -9.46 2.20
C SER A 54 0.01 -8.71 2.77
N PHE A 55 -0.88 -9.42 3.48
CA PHE A 55 -1.90 -8.76 4.30
C PHE A 55 -1.28 -7.79 5.33
N ASN A 56 -0.04 -8.05 5.78
CA ASN A 56 0.67 -7.15 6.68
C ASN A 56 1.04 -5.81 6.04
N ASP A 57 1.09 -5.76 4.70
CA ASP A 57 1.32 -4.52 3.96
C ASP A 57 0.05 -3.67 3.83
N TYR A 58 -1.12 -4.27 4.08
CA TYR A 58 -2.38 -3.53 4.11
C TYR A 58 -2.46 -2.67 5.38
N PRO A 59 -2.78 -1.36 5.27
CA PRO A 59 -2.75 -0.43 6.38
C PRO A 59 -3.68 -0.83 7.52
N LEU A 60 -3.18 -0.71 8.75
CA LEU A 60 -3.95 -1.07 9.95
C LEU A 60 -5.28 -0.30 10.05
N GLU A 61 -5.27 0.98 9.71
CA GLU A 61 -6.47 1.83 9.76
C GLU A 61 -7.56 1.40 8.76
N CYS A 62 -7.20 0.80 7.61
CA CYS A 62 -8.18 0.32 6.64
C CYS A 62 -8.71 -1.09 6.99
N ARG A 63 -8.09 -1.80 7.95
CA ARG A 63 -8.51 -3.15 8.34
C ARG A 63 -9.87 -3.17 9.02
N LYS A 64 -10.21 -2.13 9.78
CA LYS A 64 -11.51 -2.04 10.44
C LYS A 64 -12.65 -2.12 9.42
N GLN A 65 -12.60 -1.27 8.39
CA GLN A 65 -13.59 -1.24 7.32
C GLN A 65 -13.63 -2.56 6.52
N LEU A 66 -12.46 -3.16 6.27
CA LEU A 66 -12.38 -4.48 5.67
C LEU A 66 -13.13 -5.53 6.50
N TYR A 67 -12.89 -5.58 7.82
CA TYR A 67 -13.55 -6.55 8.70
C TYR A 67 -15.05 -6.33 8.76
N GLU A 68 -15.52 -5.09 8.89
CA GLU A 68 -16.95 -4.76 8.88
C GLU A 68 -17.63 -5.16 7.55
N ALA A 69 -16.95 -4.96 6.41
CA ALA A 69 -17.47 -5.39 5.11
C ALA A 69 -17.54 -6.92 5.00
N LEU A 70 -16.54 -7.64 5.52
CA LEU A 70 -16.52 -9.10 5.54
C LEU A 70 -17.60 -9.69 6.46
N GLU A 71 -17.84 -9.10 7.64
CA GLU A 71 -18.92 -9.50 8.56
C GLU A 71 -20.29 -9.39 7.89
N LYS A 72 -20.58 -8.25 7.25
CA LYS A 72 -21.82 -8.04 6.49
C LYS A 72 -21.96 -9.01 5.32
N TYR A 73 -20.88 -9.31 4.62
CA TYR A 73 -20.88 -10.31 3.56
C TYR A 73 -21.23 -11.70 4.07
N TRP A 74 -20.59 -12.15 5.17
CA TRP A 74 -20.89 -13.45 5.77
C TRP A 74 -22.29 -13.53 6.37
N ALA A 75 -22.86 -12.41 6.82
CA ALA A 75 -24.25 -12.32 7.22
C ALA A 75 -25.25 -12.30 6.04
N GLY A 76 -24.77 -12.35 4.79
CA GLY A 76 -25.60 -12.31 3.59
C GLY A 76 -26.19 -10.93 3.26
N GLN A 77 -25.68 -9.88 3.90
CA GLN A 77 -26.14 -8.49 3.76
C GLN A 77 -25.42 -7.72 2.65
N LEU A 78 -24.30 -8.27 2.13
CA LEU A 78 -23.53 -7.71 1.03
C LEU A 78 -23.23 -8.78 -0.02
N LYS A 79 -23.13 -8.38 -1.27
CA LYS A 79 -22.57 -9.19 -2.36
C LYS A 79 -21.08 -8.90 -2.52
N ASN A 80 -20.34 -9.85 -3.09
CA ASN A 80 -18.90 -9.71 -3.35
C ASN A 80 -18.57 -8.45 -4.19
N THR A 81 -19.42 -8.09 -5.16
CA THR A 81 -19.27 -6.87 -5.97
C THR A 81 -19.34 -5.59 -5.13
N GLU A 82 -20.08 -5.59 -4.03
CA GLU A 82 -20.27 -4.42 -3.16
C GLU A 82 -19.12 -4.28 -2.17
N ILE A 83 -18.53 -5.39 -1.74
CA ILE A 83 -17.34 -5.41 -0.86
C ILE A 83 -16.16 -4.70 -1.52
N LYS A 84 -15.90 -4.97 -2.80
CA LYS A 84 -14.78 -4.35 -3.54
C LYS A 84 -14.88 -2.82 -3.58
N ASN A 85 -16.10 -2.28 -3.63
CA ASN A 85 -16.31 -0.83 -3.65
C ASN A 85 -16.15 -0.17 -2.27
N GLN A 86 -16.13 -0.99 -1.20
CA GLN A 86 -16.01 -0.52 0.18
C GLN A 86 -14.60 -0.71 0.76
N ILE A 87 -13.67 -1.29 0.00
CA ILE A 87 -12.30 -1.55 0.48
C ILE A 87 -11.34 -0.76 -0.39
N GLU A 88 -10.50 0.03 0.26
CA GLU A 88 -9.42 0.73 -0.42
C GLU A 88 -8.31 -0.26 -0.80
N GLU A 89 -7.86 -0.25 -2.04
CA GLU A 89 -6.80 -1.16 -2.50
C GLU A 89 -5.40 -0.56 -2.26
N THR A 90 -4.43 -1.44 -2.02
CA THR A 90 -3.00 -1.09 -2.06
C THR A 90 -2.54 -1.00 -3.52
N LYS A 91 -1.97 0.14 -3.93
CA LYS A 91 -1.43 0.34 -5.30
C LYS A 91 -0.05 1.00 -5.25
N VAL A 92 0.87 0.51 -6.08
CA VAL A 92 2.25 0.99 -6.21
C VAL A 92 2.71 0.90 -7.67
#